data_AF-A0A9W5S1A3-F1
#
_entry.id   AF-A0A9W5S1A3-F1
#
_cell.length_a   1.000
_cell.length_b   1.000
_cell.length_c   1.000
_cell.angle_alpha   90.00
_cell.angle_beta   90.00
_cell.angle_gamma   90.00
#
_symmetry.space_group_name_H-M   'P 1'
#
loop_
_entity.id
_entity.type
_entity.pdbx_description
1 polymer ?
#
loop_
_entity_poly.entity_id
_entity_poly.type
_entity_poly.pdbx_seq_one_letter_code
_entity_poly.pdbx_strand_id
1 'polypeptide(L)'
;MTDKREKAVVVFSGGQDSTTCLFWALERFAAVEAVTFNYGQRHSRELECAAQIAQELSVKHHILDMSLLNQLAPNALTRDDIDIATGEGGLPTTFVDGRNLLFLSFAAVLAKQAGASHIVTGV
;
A
#
# COMPACT_ATOMS: atom_id res chain seq x y z
N MET A 1 -24.71 -0.10 -3.30
CA MET A 1 -24.90 -1.55 -3.51
C MET A 1 -23.78 -2.26 -2.77
N THR A 2 -24.10 -3.23 -1.91
CA THR A 2 -23.14 -4.05 -1.16
C THR A 2 -22.84 -5.30 -1.97
N ASP A 3 -21.58 -5.56 -2.31
CA ASP A 3 -21.19 -6.70 -3.14
C ASP A 3 -20.75 -7.89 -2.27
N LYS A 4 -21.67 -8.34 -1.40
CA LYS A 4 -21.45 -9.35 -0.35
C LYS A 4 -21.07 -10.76 -0.86
N ARG A 5 -20.88 -10.96 -2.17
CA ARG A 5 -20.38 -12.20 -2.75
C ARG A 5 -18.97 -12.08 -3.32
N GLU A 6 -18.43 -10.87 -3.41
CA GLU A 6 -17.18 -10.61 -4.09
C GLU A 6 -16.07 -10.32 -3.09
N LYS A 7 -14.83 -10.55 -3.53
CA LYS A 7 -13.63 -10.39 -2.71
C LYS A 7 -12.87 -9.13 -3.12
N ALA A 8 -12.32 -8.44 -2.14
CA ALA A 8 -11.52 -7.23 -2.34
C ALA A 8 -10.09 -7.39 -1.82
N VAL A 9 -9.15 -6.73 -2.50
CA VAL A 9 -7.81 -6.43 -1.97
C VAL A 9 -7.74 -4.95 -1.62
N VAL A 10 -7.36 -4.64 -0.39
CA VAL A 10 -7.18 -3.27 0.09
C VAL A 10 -5.70 -2.91 0.03
N VAL A 11 -5.36 -1.83 -0.66
CA VAL A 11 -4.05 -1.20 -0.56
C VAL A 11 -3.97 -0.53 0.81
N PHE A 12 -3.12 -1.08 1.68
CA PHE A 12 -3.15 -0.82 3.10
C PHE A 12 -1.78 -0.37 3.61
N SER A 13 -1.70 0.76 4.32
CA SER A 13 -0.45 1.27 4.91
C SER A 13 -0.49 1.31 6.44
N GLY A 14 -1.64 1.03 7.06
CA GLY A 14 -1.87 1.24 8.50
C GLY A 14 -2.14 2.70 8.89
N GLY A 15 -2.00 3.64 7.94
CA GLY A 15 -2.40 5.03 8.11
C GLY A 15 -3.92 5.22 8.10
N GLN A 16 -4.37 6.35 8.64
CA GLN A 16 -5.80 6.67 8.85
C GLN A 16 -6.70 6.33 7.66
N ASP A 17 -6.40 6.88 6.48
CA ASP A 17 -7.26 6.72 5.30
C ASP A 17 -7.32 5.26 4.84
N SER A 18 -6.18 4.57 4.82
CA SER A 18 -6.10 3.17 4.42
C SER A 18 -6.82 2.25 5.42
N THR A 19 -6.79 2.58 6.71
CA THR A 19 -7.52 1.87 7.77
C THR A 19 -9.02 2.11 7.63
N THR A 20 -9.46 3.34 7.34
CA THR A 20 -10.87 3.62 7.01
C THR A 20 -11.33 2.81 5.80
N CYS A 21 -10.53 2.72 4.74
CA CYS A 21 -10.82 1.88 3.58
C CYS A 21 -10.94 0.39 3.95
N LEU A 22 -10.08 -0.11 4.83
CA LEU A 22 -10.11 -1.50 5.29
C LEU A 22 -11.43 -1.82 6.02
N PHE A 23 -11.81 -1.00 7.00
CA PHE A 23 -13.08 -1.17 7.71
C PHE A 23 -14.28 -1.04 6.76
N TRP A 24 -14.25 -0.05 5.86
CA TRP A 24 -15.30 0.13 4.85
C TRP A 24 -15.46 -1.09 3.94
N ALA A 25 -14.35 -1.73 3.56
CA ALA A 25 -14.33 -2.93 2.72
C ALA A 25 -14.87 -4.15 3.48
N LEU A 26 -14.51 -4.33 4.75
CA LEU A 26 -15.00 -5.42 5.59
C LEU A 26 -16.53 -5.42 5.76
N GLU A 27 -17.18 -4.26 5.69
CA GLU A 27 -18.65 -4.16 5.72
C GLU A 27 -19.32 -4.51 4.38
N ARG A 28 -18.58 -4.49 3.28
CA ARG A 28 -19.14 -4.48 1.91
C ARG A 28 -18.86 -5.74 1.11
N PHE A 29 -17.73 -6.38 1.35
CA PHE A 29 -17.27 -7.55 0.60
C PHE A 29 -17.37 -8.82 1.44
N ALA A 30 -17.46 -9.97 0.77
CA ALA A 30 -17.55 -11.27 1.44
C ALA A 30 -16.22 -11.69 2.07
N ALA A 31 -15.12 -11.26 1.46
CA ALA A 31 -13.76 -11.53 1.90
C ALA A 31 -12.86 -10.35 1.56
N VAL A 32 -11.91 -10.06 2.44
CA VAL A 32 -10.96 -8.95 2.28
C VAL A 32 -9.55 -9.47 2.57
N GLU A 33 -8.61 -9.13 1.69
CA GLU A 33 -7.18 -9.24 1.95
C GLU A 33 -6.55 -7.85 1.88
N ALA A 34 -5.42 -7.64 2.55
CA ALA A 34 -4.71 -6.38 2.57
C ALA A 34 -3.32 -6.52 1.94
N VAL A 35 -2.83 -5.49 1.26
CA VAL A 35 -1.46 -5.44 0.74
C VAL A 35 -0.77 -4.15 1.15
N THR A 36 0.41 -4.27 1.74
CA THR A 36 1.30 -3.15 2.07
C THR A 36 2.54 -3.19 1.20
N PHE A 37 2.96 -2.01 0.75
CA PHE A 37 4.15 -1.82 -0.07
C PHE A 37 5.30 -1.33 0.80
N ASN A 38 6.34 -2.15 0.95
CA ASN A 38 7.54 -1.81 1.70
C ASN A 38 8.61 -1.26 0.76
N TYR A 39 9.04 -0.01 0.96
CA TYR A 39 10.03 0.66 0.09
C TYR A 39 11.47 0.55 0.62
N GLY A 40 11.69 -0.22 1.69
CA GLY A 40 12.95 -0.19 2.43
C GLY A 40 13.09 1.06 3.31
N GLN A 41 11.99 1.75 3.61
CA GLN A 41 11.99 2.89 4.52
C GLN A 41 12.45 2.44 5.92
N ARG A 42 13.37 3.19 6.54
CA ARG A 42 13.94 2.93 7.88
C ARG A 42 12.91 2.81 9.02
N HIS A 43 11.67 3.24 8.83
CA HIS A 43 10.64 3.27 9.87
C HIS A 43 9.77 2.01 9.81
N SER A 44 10.20 0.94 10.49
CA SER A 44 9.48 -0.33 10.63
C SER A 44 8.09 -0.19 11.28
N ARG A 45 7.84 0.92 12.00
CA ARG A 45 6.63 1.14 12.79
C ARG A 45 5.35 1.18 11.96
N GLU A 46 5.38 1.70 10.74
CA GLU A 46 4.18 1.74 9.87
C GLU A 46 3.82 0.33 9.37
N LEU A 47 4.83 -0.47 8.99
CA LEU A 47 4.65 -1.87 8.61
C LEU A 47 4.15 -2.72 9.79
N GLU A 48 4.72 -2.52 10.97
CA GLU A 48 4.30 -3.17 12.21
C GLU A 48 2.85 -2.81 12.55
N CYS A 49 2.48 -1.53 12.44
CA CYS A 49 1.10 -1.06 12.67
C CYS A 49 0.13 -1.71 11.68
N ALA A 50 0.44 -1.71 10.39
CA ALA A 50 -0.38 -2.36 9.38
C ALA A 50 -0.53 -3.87 9.65
N ALA A 51 0.56 -4.56 9.98
CA ALA A 51 0.53 -5.98 10.31
C ALA A 51 -0.32 -6.27 11.55
N GLN A 52 -0.19 -5.44 12.60
CA GLN A 52 -0.96 -5.57 13.82
C GLN A 52 -2.47 -5.36 13.57
N ILE A 53 -2.85 -4.29 12.86
CA ILE A 53 -4.26 -4.01 12.53
C ILE A 53 -4.84 -5.17 11.70
N ALA A 54 -4.11 -5.64 10.70
CA ALA A 54 -4.58 -6.75 9.86
C ALA A 54 -4.74 -8.05 10.68
N GLN A 55 -3.82 -8.32 11.60
CA GLN A 55 -3.91 -9.45 12.52
C GLN A 55 -5.12 -9.34 13.47
N GLU A 56 -5.34 -8.17 14.09
CA GLU A 56 -6.48 -7.91 14.98
C GLU A 56 -7.81 -8.13 14.26
N LEU A 57 -7.89 -7.76 12.98
CA LEU A 57 -9.07 -7.93 12.14
C LEU A 57 -9.14 -9.29 11.44
N SER A 58 -8.18 -10.19 11.68
CA SER A 58 -8.07 -11.50 11.00
C SER A 58 -8.09 -11.40 9.48
N VAL A 59 -7.50 -10.33 8.93
CA VAL A 59 -7.36 -10.07 7.50
C VAL A 59 -6.01 -10.62 7.03
N LYS A 60 -6.04 -11.44 5.97
CA LYS A 60 -4.79 -11.91 5.35
C LYS A 60 -4.02 -10.71 4.79
N HIS A 61 -2.78 -10.56 5.22
CA HIS A 61 -1.93 -9.42 4.91
C HIS A 61 -0.71 -9.83 4.10
N HIS A 62 -0.50 -9.16 2.97
CA HIS A 62 0.65 -9.32 2.11
C HIS A 62 1.57 -8.11 2.24
N ILE A 63 2.87 -8.36 2.37
CA ILE A 63 3.88 -7.31 2.31
C ILE A 63 4.69 -7.53 1.05
N LEU A 64 4.64 -6.57 0.13
CA LEU A 64 5.42 -6.59 -1.10
C LEU A 64 6.63 -5.67 -0.95
N ASP A 65 7.81 -6.24 -1.16
CA ASP A 65 9.05 -5.47 -1.22
C ASP A 65 9.13 -4.71 -2.55
N MET A 66 9.21 -3.38 -2.43
CA MET A 66 9.29 -2.41 -3.51
C MET A 66 10.68 -1.79 -3.62
N SER A 67 11.69 -2.34 -2.94
CA SER A 67 13.09 -1.91 -3.04
C SER A 67 13.60 -1.87 -4.48
N LEU A 68 13.04 -2.67 -5.40
CA LEU A 68 13.36 -2.63 -6.83
C LEU A 68 13.01 -1.28 -7.49
N LEU A 69 11.95 -0.59 -7.03
CA LEU A 69 11.55 0.71 -7.59
C LEU A 69 12.62 1.79 -7.44
N ASN A 70 13.54 1.58 -6.50
CA ASN A 70 14.66 2.46 -6.23
C ASN A 70 15.62 2.57 -7.44
N GLN A 71 15.57 1.61 -8.37
CA GLN A 71 16.32 1.65 -9.62
C GLN A 71 15.71 2.62 -10.65
N LEU A 72 14.41 2.92 -10.54
CA LEU A 72 13.68 3.72 -11.54
C LEU A 72 13.77 5.22 -11.28
N ALA A 73 14.03 5.64 -10.04
CA ALA A 73 14.18 7.05 -9.70
C ALA A 73 15.19 7.21 -8.55
N PRO A 74 16.28 7.99 -8.72
CA PRO A 74 17.11 8.41 -7.60
C PRO A 74 16.29 9.35 -6.71
N ASN A 75 15.75 8.84 -5.61
CA ASN A 75 14.96 9.62 -4.67
C ASN A 75 15.39 9.31 -3.22
N ALA A 76 15.21 10.26 -2.31
CA ALA A 76 15.72 10.17 -0.94
C ALA A 76 15.04 9.08 -0.07
N LEU A 77 14.06 8.31 -0.58
CA LEU A 77 13.53 7.14 0.15
C LEU A 77 14.51 5.95 0.13
N THR A 78 15.52 6.00 -0.74
CA THR A 78 16.24 4.80 -1.19
C THR A 78 17.75 4.95 -1.15
N ARG A 79 18.22 6.16 -0.87
CA ARG A 79 19.63 6.56 -0.92
C ARG A 79 19.99 7.28 0.37
N ASP A 80 20.88 6.67 1.15
CA ASP A 80 21.39 7.19 2.43
C ASP A 80 22.27 8.46 2.24
N ASP A 81 22.59 8.83 0.99
CA ASP A 81 23.49 9.93 0.64
C ASP A 81 22.76 11.19 0.11
N ILE A 82 21.43 11.24 0.16
CA ILE A 82 20.63 12.40 -0.27
C ILE A 82 19.89 12.98 0.93
N ASP A 83 20.27 14.20 1.32
CA ASP A 83 19.53 14.95 2.33
C ASP A 83 18.08 15.20 1.87
N ILE A 84 17.14 15.05 2.79
CA ILE A 84 15.73 15.40 2.57
C ILE A 84 15.66 16.92 2.41
N ALA A 85 15.59 17.38 1.17
CA ALA A 85 15.50 18.79 0.82
C ALA A 85 14.20 19.05 0.06
N THR A 86 13.76 20.30 0.09
CA THR A 86 12.70 20.78 -0.79
C THR A 86 13.29 20.90 -2.20
N GLY A 87 12.85 20.05 -3.12
CA GLY A 87 13.25 20.09 -4.53
C GLY A 87 12.59 21.24 -5.29
N GLU A 88 12.97 21.42 -6.55
CA GLU A 88 12.32 22.39 -7.43
C GLU A 88 10.81 22.12 -7.55
N GLY A 89 9.99 23.18 -7.47
CA GLY A 89 8.53 23.06 -7.48
C GLY A 89 7.89 22.73 -6.13
N GLY A 90 8.67 22.70 -5.03
CA GLY A 90 8.16 22.48 -3.67
C GLY A 90 7.92 21.01 -3.31
N LEU A 91 8.24 20.08 -4.21
CA LEU A 91 8.13 18.65 -3.97
C LEU A 91 9.38 18.14 -3.24
N PRO A 92 9.24 17.27 -2.23
CA PRO A 92 10.39 16.64 -1.58
C PRO A 92 11.23 15.84 -2.58
N THR A 93 12.54 15.75 -2.36
CA THR A 93 13.45 14.86 -3.12
C THR A 93 13.13 13.36 -2.98
N THR A 94 12.15 13.00 -2.16
CA THR A 94 11.57 11.66 -2.00
C THR A 94 10.38 11.38 -2.94
N PHE A 95 9.94 12.36 -3.73
CA PHE A 95 8.79 12.21 -4.61
C PHE A 95 9.12 11.33 -5.83
N VAL A 96 8.38 10.25 -6.00
CA VAL A 96 8.49 9.35 -7.16
C VAL A 96 7.24 9.52 -8.00
N ASP A 97 7.41 10.09 -9.19
CA ASP A 97 6.32 10.25 -10.14
C ASP A 97 5.82 8.86 -10.62
N GLY A 98 4.51 8.72 -10.82
CA GLY A 98 3.89 7.48 -11.28
C GLY A 98 3.90 6.30 -10.28
N ARG A 99 4.35 6.47 -9.03
CA ARG A 99 4.43 5.35 -8.07
C ARG A 99 3.09 4.65 -7.80
N ASN A 100 1.99 5.39 -7.79
CA ASN A 100 0.65 4.83 -7.56
C ASN A 100 0.20 3.95 -8.74
N LEU A 101 0.62 4.25 -9.97
CA LEU A 101 0.37 3.39 -11.12
C LEU A 101 1.03 2.03 -10.90
N LEU A 102 2.25 2.02 -10.38
CA LEU A 102 2.95 0.78 -10.06
C LEU A 102 2.23 0.02 -8.96
N PHE A 103 1.87 0.66 -7.84
CA PHE A 103 1.14 -0.02 -6.75
C PHE A 103 -0.17 -0.63 -7.20
N LEU A 104 -0.96 0.11 -7.99
CA LEU A 104 -2.21 -0.43 -8.52
C LEU A 104 -1.96 -1.59 -9.48
N SER A 105 -0.87 -1.56 -10.24
CA SER A 105 -0.45 -2.69 -11.10
C SER A 105 -0.10 -3.93 -10.27
N PHE A 106 0.71 -3.79 -9.21
CA PHE A 106 1.04 -4.89 -8.30
C PHE A 106 -0.19 -5.41 -7.54
N ALA A 107 -1.02 -4.50 -7.03
CA ALA A 107 -2.27 -4.85 -6.34
C ALA A 107 -3.23 -5.58 -7.28
N ALA A 108 -3.30 -5.20 -8.56
CA ALA A 108 -4.13 -5.90 -9.55
C ALA A 108 -3.65 -7.32 -9.84
N VAL A 109 -2.33 -7.52 -9.96
CA VAL A 109 -1.75 -8.86 -10.11
C VAL A 109 -2.04 -9.72 -8.87
N LEU A 110 -1.86 -9.16 -7.67
CA LEU A 110 -2.19 -9.85 -6.42
C LEU A 110 -3.68 -10.18 -6.33
N ALA A 111 -4.56 -9.23 -6.64
CA ALA A 111 -6.01 -9.43 -6.65
C ALA A 111 -6.41 -10.57 -7.58
N LYS A 112 -5.81 -10.64 -8.78
CA LYS A 112 -6.04 -11.73 -9.71
C LYS A 112 -5.66 -13.10 -9.12
N GLN A 113 -4.51 -13.20 -8.44
CA GLN A 113 -4.08 -14.43 -7.77
C GLN A 113 -4.95 -14.79 -6.56
N ALA A 114 -5.41 -13.78 -5.82
CA ALA A 114 -6.28 -13.93 -4.67
C ALA A 114 -7.74 -14.21 -5.04
N GLY A 115 -8.11 -14.15 -6.32
CA GLY A 115 -9.50 -14.28 -6.78
C GLY A 115 -10.39 -13.10 -6.40
N ALA A 116 -9.80 -11.91 -6.25
CA ALA A 116 -10.51 -10.67 -5.96
C ALA A 116 -10.84 -9.89 -7.24
N SER A 117 -12.05 -9.36 -7.31
CA SER A 117 -12.52 -8.51 -8.42
C SER A 117 -12.40 -7.02 -8.12
N HIS A 118 -12.15 -6.68 -6.84
CA HIS A 118 -12.11 -5.31 -6.34
C HIS A 118 -10.74 -4.96 -5.78
N ILE A 119 -10.29 -3.76 -6.09
CA ILE A 119 -9.14 -3.13 -5.44
C ILE A 119 -9.67 -1.87 -4.75
N VAL A 120 -9.41 -1.75 -3.45
CA VAL A 120 -9.77 -0.57 -2.67
C VAL A 120 -8.48 0.18 -2.33
N THR A 121 -8.50 1.50 -2.52
CA THR A 121 -7.37 2.38 -2.19
C THR A 121 -7.87 3.68 -1.58
N GLY A 122 -7.03 4.34 -0.78
CA GLY A 122 -7.33 5.60 -0.09
C GLY A 122 -6.82 6.85 -0.82
N VAL A 123 -6.46 6.73 -2.11
CA VAL A 123 -6.01 7.84 -2.97
C VAL A 123 -7.08 8.26 -3.96
#